data_AF-A0AAN9BIC7-F1
#
_entry.id   AF-A0AAN9BIC7-F1
#
_cell.length_a   1.000
_cell.length_b   1.000
_cell.length_c   1.000
_cell.angle_alpha   90.00
_cell.angle_beta   90.00
_cell.angle_gamma   90.00
#
_symmetry.space_group_name_H-M   'P 1'
#
loop_
_entity.id
_entity.type
_entity.pdbx_description
1 polymer ?
#
loop_
_entity_poly.entity_id
_entity_poly.type
_entity_poly.pdbx_seq_one_letter_code
_entity_poly.pdbx_strand_id
1 'polypeptide(L)'
;MANSAVCLLVVSLLLLFASCQNAASDGEIAAKNGDDVDFSWPLPDSLKNTLLLLSFNNASTIVFLATTTEPNSTLVVTPRYVGRINVSDSLGQGLVQFTLDDVSSRDAGHYVCMRGPKEEDVVEDCGKTLVIIDTPRNATVAPVGPLLTGSDVKLRCAASSLSLPRDHNQPMRYRWFEALPNHGRNSSFLWRELMPKEKERSIDLDDPSLGNGNDSGSGETEPEPEAMTGGDFGSLNNVVELASLDRSDDGRVFACSTSEGLDLWSTKSLPFVLRPEWKPTPSDMTFTPAISSVTLTSGGTTEVTCVANCRPLCSVVWQKVSSDDRAVTLTETDTLSLVKVGRQQQGTYRCVASNPHGNTFMTLSLTVADPPVPWFSSTTHVIIVVVVATVILALGMTGVTLVIIKCRRRTTPIVWPGFTRNSDAVPLSPLDTRPSPVSYC
;
A
#
# COMPACT_ATOMS: atom_id res chain seq x y z
N MET A 1 -66.48 6.99 -13.68
CA MET A 1 -65.79 6.69 -14.96
C MET A 1 -64.34 7.17 -15.02
N ALA A 2 -63.86 8.05 -14.12
CA ALA A 2 -62.47 8.53 -14.13
C ALA A 2 -61.42 7.51 -13.62
N ASN A 3 -61.78 6.58 -12.72
CA ASN A 3 -60.80 5.66 -12.10
C ASN A 3 -60.37 4.48 -13.01
N SER A 4 -61.14 4.14 -14.04
CA SER A 4 -60.80 3.05 -14.97
C SER A 4 -59.74 3.47 -16.00
N ALA A 5 -59.79 4.73 -16.44
CA ALA A 5 -58.83 5.29 -17.39
C ALA A 5 -57.42 5.45 -16.79
N VAL A 6 -57.33 5.77 -15.49
CA VAL A 6 -56.04 5.88 -14.78
C VAL A 6 -55.38 4.51 -14.60
N CYS A 7 -56.15 3.46 -14.30
CA CYS A 7 -55.62 2.08 -14.25
C CYS A 7 -55.11 1.59 -15.62
N LEU A 8 -55.83 1.87 -16.70
CA LEU A 8 -55.41 1.48 -18.05
C LEU A 8 -54.14 2.22 -18.51
N LEU A 9 -53.99 3.50 -18.16
CA LEU A 9 -52.78 4.26 -18.42
C LEU A 9 -51.60 3.76 -17.59
N VAL A 10 -51.79 3.41 -16.32
CA VAL A 10 -50.71 2.87 -15.46
C VAL A 10 -50.29 1.47 -15.91
N VAL A 11 -51.21 0.60 -16.34
CA VAL A 11 -50.90 -0.72 -16.91
C VAL A 11 -50.18 -0.59 -18.26
N SER A 12 -50.59 0.37 -19.10
CA SER A 12 -49.91 0.64 -20.37
C SER A 12 -48.53 1.26 -20.17
N LEU A 13 -48.34 2.11 -19.16
CA LEU A 13 -47.03 2.64 -18.77
C LEU A 13 -46.14 1.53 -18.18
N LEU A 14 -46.67 0.64 -17.35
CA LEU A 14 -45.94 -0.51 -16.79
C LEU A 14 -45.53 -1.53 -17.86
N LEU A 15 -46.36 -1.75 -18.90
CA LEU A 15 -45.99 -2.57 -20.07
C LEU A 15 -44.92 -1.88 -20.94
N LEU A 16 -44.95 -0.55 -21.04
CA LEU A 16 -43.89 0.23 -21.69
C LEU A 16 -42.58 0.21 -20.87
N PHE A 17 -42.65 0.22 -19.53
CA PHE A 17 -41.48 0.08 -18.66
C PHE A 17 -40.91 -1.35 -18.66
N ALA A 18 -41.74 -2.39 -18.76
CA ALA A 18 -41.27 -3.77 -18.96
C ALA A 18 -40.60 -3.96 -20.34
N SER A 19 -41.01 -3.18 -21.34
CA SER A 19 -40.38 -3.16 -22.67
C SER A 19 -39.08 -2.33 -22.71
N CYS A 20 -38.73 -1.62 -21.63
CA CYS A 20 -37.58 -0.71 -21.56
C CYS A 20 -36.41 -1.24 -20.71
N GLN A 21 -36.35 -2.56 -20.46
CA GLN A 21 -35.14 -3.22 -19.91
C GLN A 21 -34.25 -3.86 -20.98
N ASN A 22 -34.70 -3.90 -22.24
CA ASN A 22 -33.91 -4.38 -23.38
C ASN A 22 -33.58 -3.26 -24.36
N ALA A 23 -33.05 -2.13 -23.86
CA ALA A 23 -32.23 -1.25 -24.69
C ALA A 23 -30.84 -1.91 -24.91
N ALA A 24 -30.83 -3.14 -25.44
CA ALA A 24 -29.67 -3.75 -26.03
C ALA A 24 -29.54 -3.17 -27.44
N SER A 25 -28.31 -2.88 -27.88
CA SER A 25 -28.00 -2.42 -29.24
C SER A 25 -28.91 -3.07 -30.26
N ASP A 26 -29.52 -2.28 -31.15
CA ASP A 26 -30.70 -2.59 -32.00
C ASP A 26 -30.67 -3.94 -32.79
N GLY A 27 -29.55 -4.68 -32.76
CA GLY A 27 -29.37 -6.02 -33.35
C GLY A 27 -28.92 -7.16 -32.43
N GLU A 28 -28.72 -6.99 -31.11
CA GLU A 28 -28.25 -8.07 -30.20
C GLU A 28 -29.29 -8.47 -29.15
N ILE A 29 -29.37 -9.77 -28.86
CA ILE A 29 -30.13 -10.34 -27.73
C ILE A 29 -29.15 -11.07 -26.81
N ALA A 30 -29.15 -10.74 -25.52
CA ALA A 30 -28.31 -11.39 -24.52
C ALA A 30 -29.11 -12.42 -23.71
N ALA A 31 -28.60 -13.63 -23.57
CA ALA A 31 -29.20 -14.72 -22.78
C ALA A 31 -28.12 -15.54 -22.06
N LYS A 32 -28.48 -16.28 -21.01
CA LYS A 32 -27.58 -17.27 -20.38
C LYS A 32 -27.92 -18.68 -20.84
N ASN A 33 -27.02 -19.62 -20.57
CA ASN A 33 -27.26 -21.03 -20.90
C ASN A 33 -28.52 -21.55 -20.18
N GLY A 34 -29.41 -22.21 -20.94
CA GLY A 34 -30.68 -22.77 -20.48
C GLY A 34 -31.86 -21.81 -20.50
N ASP A 35 -31.69 -20.57 -20.97
CA ASP A 35 -32.81 -19.64 -21.19
C ASP A 35 -33.60 -20.01 -22.45
N ASP A 36 -34.87 -19.59 -22.48
CA ASP A 36 -35.68 -19.57 -23.68
C ASP A 36 -35.67 -18.15 -24.24
N VAL A 37 -35.38 -18.01 -25.54
CA VAL A 37 -35.11 -16.70 -26.15
C VAL A 37 -36.11 -16.39 -27.26
N ASP A 38 -36.78 -15.25 -27.11
CA ASP A 38 -37.72 -14.72 -28.09
C ASP A 38 -37.02 -13.82 -29.11
N PHE A 39 -37.11 -14.21 -30.37
CA PHE A 39 -36.65 -13.43 -31.50
C PHE A 39 -37.83 -12.69 -32.12
N SER A 40 -37.65 -11.39 -32.38
CA SER A 40 -38.65 -10.58 -33.07
C SER A 40 -38.00 -9.42 -33.84
N TRP A 41 -38.33 -9.29 -35.13
CA TRP A 41 -37.96 -8.13 -35.94
C TRP A 41 -38.94 -7.94 -37.13
N PRO A 42 -39.01 -6.73 -37.71
CA PRO A 42 -39.82 -6.45 -38.89
C PRO A 42 -39.37 -7.26 -40.11
N LEU A 43 -40.31 -7.84 -40.86
CA LEU A 43 -40.01 -8.52 -42.13
C LEU A 43 -39.72 -7.48 -43.22
N PRO A 44 -38.53 -7.49 -43.85
CA PRO A 44 -38.22 -6.58 -44.96
C PRO A 44 -39.20 -6.74 -46.12
N ASP A 45 -39.53 -5.61 -46.78
CA ASP A 45 -40.40 -5.60 -47.96
C ASP A 45 -39.91 -6.53 -49.07
N SER A 46 -38.60 -6.68 -49.16
CA SER A 46 -37.89 -7.49 -50.16
C SER A 46 -38.12 -9.00 -49.98
N LEU A 47 -38.65 -9.44 -48.83
CA LEU A 47 -38.98 -10.82 -48.52
C LEU A 47 -40.50 -11.09 -48.51
N LYS A 48 -41.34 -10.09 -48.76
CA LYS A 48 -42.80 -10.27 -48.84
C LYS A 48 -43.18 -11.17 -50.02
N ASN A 49 -44.09 -12.10 -49.78
CA ASN A 49 -44.57 -13.08 -50.75
C ASN A 49 -43.47 -14.02 -51.31
N THR A 50 -42.40 -14.24 -50.56
CA THR A 50 -41.29 -15.14 -50.91
C THR A 50 -41.08 -16.24 -49.86
N LEU A 51 -40.15 -17.15 -50.15
CA LEU A 51 -39.66 -18.17 -49.22
C LEU A 51 -38.58 -17.57 -48.32
N LEU A 52 -38.85 -17.50 -47.01
CA LEU A 52 -37.89 -17.06 -46.00
C LEU A 52 -37.02 -18.23 -45.56
N LEU A 53 -35.71 -18.04 -45.63
CA LEU A 53 -34.73 -18.94 -45.03
C LEU A 53 -34.01 -18.19 -43.91
N LEU A 54 -34.09 -18.71 -42.69
CA LEU A 54 -33.26 -18.21 -41.58
C LEU A 54 -31.99 -19.04 -41.49
N SER A 55 -30.83 -18.40 -41.53
CA SER A 55 -29.54 -19.06 -41.43
C SER A 55 -28.74 -18.58 -40.23
N PHE A 56 -27.92 -19.48 -39.68
CA PHE A 56 -26.95 -19.23 -38.64
C PHE A 56 -25.55 -19.05 -39.25
N ASN A 57 -24.87 -17.95 -38.86
CA ASN A 57 -23.53 -17.55 -39.30
C ASN A 57 -23.38 -17.55 -40.83
N ASN A 58 -24.09 -16.65 -41.52
CA ASN A 58 -23.92 -16.34 -42.95
C ASN A 58 -23.86 -17.59 -43.86
N ALA A 59 -24.89 -18.45 -43.80
CA ALA A 59 -25.19 -19.58 -44.70
C ALA A 59 -24.67 -20.97 -44.28
N SER A 60 -23.92 -21.08 -43.18
CA SER A 60 -23.33 -22.38 -42.79
C SER A 60 -24.35 -23.40 -42.27
N THR A 61 -25.45 -22.95 -41.65
CA THR A 61 -26.49 -23.82 -41.11
C THR A 61 -27.86 -23.17 -41.31
N ILE A 62 -28.82 -23.90 -41.86
CA ILE A 62 -30.22 -23.44 -41.94
C ILE A 62 -30.84 -23.65 -40.57
N VAL A 63 -31.55 -22.65 -40.04
CA VAL A 63 -32.27 -22.75 -38.77
C VAL A 63 -33.67 -23.27 -39.05
N PHE A 64 -34.44 -22.51 -39.84
CA PHE A 64 -35.71 -22.95 -40.40
C PHE A 64 -36.01 -22.33 -41.77
N LEU A 65 -36.99 -22.91 -42.46
CA LEU A 65 -37.53 -22.44 -43.73
C LEU A 65 -39.05 -22.24 -43.61
N ALA A 66 -39.61 -21.13 -44.07
CA ALA A 66 -41.05 -20.86 -44.02
C ALA A 66 -41.52 -20.03 -45.23
N THR A 67 -42.80 -20.15 -45.63
CA THR A 67 -43.36 -19.26 -46.66
C THR A 67 -44.06 -18.08 -46.01
N THR A 68 -43.90 -16.89 -46.58
CA THR A 68 -44.51 -15.66 -46.05
C THR A 68 -45.96 -15.46 -46.51
N THR A 69 -46.46 -16.31 -47.41
CA THR A 69 -47.80 -16.21 -48.00
C THR A 69 -48.88 -17.01 -47.28
N GLU A 70 -48.49 -18.04 -46.54
CA GLU A 70 -49.41 -18.94 -45.85
C GLU A 70 -49.03 -19.07 -44.37
N PRO A 71 -49.89 -18.68 -43.41
CA PRO A 71 -49.58 -18.59 -41.98
C PRO A 71 -49.48 -19.96 -41.26
N ASN A 72 -49.13 -21.04 -41.96
CA ASN A 72 -48.89 -22.39 -41.42
C ASN A 72 -48.01 -23.24 -42.37
N SER A 73 -47.22 -22.57 -43.21
CA SER A 73 -46.55 -23.22 -44.34
C SER A 73 -45.20 -23.84 -43.98
N THR A 74 -45.18 -25.17 -44.02
CA THR A 74 -44.00 -26.05 -44.13
C THR A 74 -42.72 -25.51 -43.48
N LEU A 75 -42.70 -25.52 -42.15
CA LEU A 75 -41.50 -25.25 -41.37
C LEU A 75 -40.53 -26.42 -41.48
N VAL A 76 -39.45 -26.27 -42.24
CA VAL A 76 -38.34 -27.25 -42.22
C VAL A 76 -37.31 -26.77 -41.23
N VAL A 77 -37.20 -27.44 -40.09
CA VAL A 77 -36.22 -27.13 -39.04
C VAL A 77 -35.05 -28.11 -39.16
N THR A 78 -33.82 -27.61 -39.13
CA THR A 78 -32.64 -28.47 -39.11
C THR A 78 -32.62 -29.34 -37.85
N PRO A 79 -32.22 -30.63 -37.91
CA PRO A 79 -32.31 -31.56 -36.78
C PRO A 79 -31.79 -31.06 -35.43
N ARG A 80 -30.78 -30.19 -35.43
CA ARG A 80 -30.23 -29.54 -34.23
C ARG A 80 -31.25 -28.71 -33.45
N TYR A 81 -32.23 -28.13 -34.13
CA TYR A 81 -33.21 -27.20 -33.58
C TYR A 81 -34.62 -27.82 -33.47
N VAL A 82 -34.79 -29.07 -33.90
CA VAL A 82 -36.09 -29.77 -33.85
C VAL A 82 -36.53 -29.92 -32.40
N GLY A 83 -37.76 -29.50 -32.10
CA GLY A 83 -38.32 -29.53 -30.75
C GLY A 83 -37.81 -28.42 -29.82
N ARG A 84 -36.96 -27.52 -30.32
CA ARG A 84 -36.46 -26.34 -29.60
C ARG A 84 -36.86 -25.01 -30.24
N ILE A 85 -37.36 -25.02 -31.48
CA ILE A 85 -37.83 -23.80 -32.16
C ILE A 85 -39.34 -23.82 -32.29
N ASN A 86 -39.96 -22.71 -31.90
CA ASN A 86 -41.38 -22.46 -32.08
C ASN A 86 -41.59 -21.17 -32.87
N VAL A 87 -41.96 -21.27 -34.14
CA VAL A 87 -42.21 -20.10 -35.00
C VAL A 87 -43.67 -19.66 -34.83
N SER A 88 -43.89 -18.37 -34.60
CA SER A 88 -45.25 -17.83 -34.48
C SER A 88 -45.87 -17.53 -35.85
N ASP A 89 -47.20 -17.53 -35.95
CA ASP A 89 -47.97 -17.26 -37.18
C ASP A 89 -47.93 -15.76 -37.61
N SER A 90 -46.91 -15.02 -37.19
CA SER A 90 -46.76 -13.57 -37.38
C SER A 90 -46.15 -13.20 -38.75
N LEU A 91 -45.68 -14.18 -39.53
CA LEU A 91 -45.04 -13.96 -40.83
C LEU A 91 -45.96 -13.26 -41.83
N GLY A 92 -47.24 -13.65 -41.87
CA GLY A 92 -48.26 -13.01 -42.71
C GLY A 92 -48.63 -11.58 -42.27
N GLN A 93 -48.22 -11.18 -41.06
CA GLN A 93 -48.40 -9.84 -40.50
C GLN A 93 -47.18 -8.94 -40.72
N GLY A 94 -46.14 -9.45 -41.40
CA GLY A 94 -44.91 -8.72 -41.69
C GLY A 94 -43.93 -8.67 -40.52
N LEU A 95 -43.98 -9.62 -39.59
CA LEU A 95 -42.97 -9.79 -38.54
C LEU A 95 -42.37 -11.20 -38.59
N VAL A 96 -41.06 -11.29 -38.41
CA VAL A 96 -40.38 -12.56 -38.14
C VAL A 96 -40.33 -12.72 -36.63
N GLN A 97 -41.02 -13.73 -36.10
CA GLN A 97 -41.05 -13.99 -34.66
C GLN A 97 -41.01 -15.50 -34.39
N PHE A 98 -40.12 -15.91 -33.49
CA PHE A 98 -39.97 -17.30 -33.05
C PHE A 98 -39.28 -17.37 -31.69
N THR A 99 -39.47 -18.47 -30.98
CA THR A 99 -38.75 -18.79 -29.74
C THR A 99 -37.71 -19.86 -30.00
N LEU A 100 -36.56 -19.76 -29.33
CA LEU A 100 -35.54 -20.81 -29.27
C LEU A 100 -35.34 -21.21 -27.81
N ASP A 101 -35.72 -22.44 -27.50
CA ASP A 101 -35.74 -22.97 -26.15
C ASP A 101 -34.39 -23.59 -25.77
N ASP A 102 -34.06 -23.57 -24.47
CA ASP A 102 -32.86 -24.17 -23.88
C ASP A 102 -31.54 -23.76 -24.58
N VAL A 103 -31.31 -22.45 -24.75
CA VAL A 103 -30.15 -21.94 -25.49
C VAL A 103 -28.82 -22.31 -24.85
N SER A 104 -27.81 -22.57 -25.69
CA SER A 104 -26.45 -22.90 -25.24
C SER A 104 -25.40 -22.04 -25.92
N SER A 105 -24.17 -22.03 -25.40
CA SER A 105 -23.02 -21.35 -26.02
C SER A 105 -22.77 -21.73 -27.49
N ARG A 106 -23.28 -22.88 -27.96
CA ARG A 106 -23.19 -23.29 -29.37
C ARG A 106 -24.17 -22.55 -30.27
N ASP A 107 -25.25 -22.03 -29.70
CA ASP A 107 -26.33 -21.31 -30.39
C ASP A 107 -26.00 -19.81 -30.51
N ALA A 108 -24.95 -19.34 -29.84
CA ALA A 108 -24.43 -17.99 -29.97
C ALA A 108 -23.92 -17.70 -31.39
N GLY A 109 -24.35 -16.58 -31.97
CA GLY A 109 -23.94 -16.16 -33.32
C GLY A 109 -24.99 -15.31 -34.01
N HIS A 110 -24.81 -15.12 -35.32
CA HIS A 110 -25.65 -14.24 -36.12
C HIS A 110 -26.75 -15.03 -36.82
N TYR A 111 -27.99 -14.63 -36.62
CA TYR A 111 -29.16 -15.17 -37.29
C TYR A 111 -29.58 -14.19 -38.38
N VAL A 112 -29.45 -14.61 -39.64
CA VAL A 112 -29.64 -13.76 -40.81
C VAL A 112 -30.71 -14.33 -41.73
N CYS A 113 -31.46 -13.45 -42.39
CA CYS A 113 -32.45 -13.85 -43.39
C CYS A 113 -31.81 -14.01 -44.77
N MET A 114 -32.26 -15.00 -45.53
CA MET A 114 -31.83 -15.25 -46.91
C MET A 114 -33.03 -15.39 -47.85
N ARG A 115 -32.83 -14.95 -49.09
CA ARG A 115 -33.82 -15.11 -50.16
C ARG A 115 -33.64 -16.46 -50.85
N GLY A 116 -34.37 -17.48 -50.39
CA GLY A 116 -34.41 -18.80 -51.02
C GLY A 116 -33.12 -19.63 -50.90
N PRO A 117 -33.11 -20.89 -51.39
CA PRO A 117 -32.01 -21.83 -51.19
C PRO A 117 -30.93 -21.82 -52.29
N LYS A 118 -31.11 -21.04 -53.37
CA LYS A 118 -30.26 -21.09 -54.57
C LYS A 118 -29.38 -19.85 -54.79
N GLU A 119 -29.54 -18.81 -53.98
CA GLU A 119 -28.81 -17.56 -54.10
C GLU A 119 -28.20 -17.22 -52.73
N GLU A 120 -26.91 -16.88 -52.72
CA GLU A 120 -26.16 -16.38 -51.55
C GLU A 120 -26.60 -14.94 -51.17
N ASP A 121 -27.88 -14.62 -51.35
CA ASP A 121 -28.46 -13.29 -51.15
C ASP A 121 -28.89 -13.13 -49.69
N VAL A 122 -27.90 -12.86 -48.83
CA VAL A 122 -28.15 -12.38 -47.45
C VAL A 122 -28.91 -11.06 -47.53
N VAL A 123 -30.05 -10.97 -46.84
CA VAL A 123 -30.84 -9.75 -46.80
C VAL A 123 -30.26 -8.82 -45.74
N GLU A 124 -29.73 -7.69 -46.19
CA GLU A 124 -29.27 -6.61 -45.30
C GLU A 124 -30.40 -6.15 -44.37
N ASP A 125 -30.05 -5.75 -43.15
CA ASP A 125 -30.97 -5.32 -42.10
C ASP A 125 -32.03 -6.36 -41.66
N CYS A 126 -31.81 -7.65 -41.96
CA CYS A 126 -32.70 -8.73 -41.53
C CYS A 126 -31.95 -9.76 -40.70
N GLY A 127 -32.15 -9.70 -39.39
CA GLY A 127 -31.55 -10.63 -38.45
C GLY A 127 -31.29 -10.05 -37.08
N LYS A 128 -30.83 -10.92 -36.18
CA LYS A 128 -30.34 -10.55 -34.85
C LYS A 128 -29.16 -11.44 -34.46
N THR A 129 -28.31 -10.93 -33.59
CA THR A 129 -27.20 -11.68 -32.99
C THR A 129 -27.66 -12.19 -31.63
N LEU A 130 -27.53 -13.50 -31.41
CA LEU A 130 -27.69 -14.09 -30.09
C LEU A 130 -26.34 -14.09 -29.38
N VAL A 131 -26.25 -13.36 -28.28
CA VAL A 131 -25.12 -13.34 -27.37
C VAL A 131 -25.42 -14.22 -26.18
N ILE A 132 -24.63 -15.27 -26.00
CA ILE A 132 -24.72 -16.11 -24.80
C ILE A 132 -23.71 -15.57 -23.79
N ILE A 133 -24.23 -14.99 -22.72
CA ILE A 133 -23.45 -14.44 -21.62
C ILE A 133 -23.03 -15.57 -20.70
N ASP A 134 -21.73 -15.64 -20.44
CA ASP A 134 -21.15 -16.55 -19.46
C ASP A 134 -20.38 -15.76 -18.39
N THR A 135 -20.18 -16.38 -17.24
CA THR A 135 -19.41 -15.83 -16.13
C THR A 135 -17.96 -15.60 -16.54
N PRO A 136 -17.44 -14.36 -16.41
CA PRO A 136 -16.04 -14.09 -16.72
C PRO A 136 -15.08 -14.85 -15.80
N ARG A 137 -13.86 -15.11 -16.30
CA ARG A 137 -12.80 -15.81 -15.53
C ARG A 137 -11.54 -14.99 -15.36
N ASN A 138 -10.68 -15.44 -14.45
CA ASN A 138 -9.36 -14.85 -14.19
C ASN A 138 -9.42 -13.36 -13.80
N ALA A 139 -10.40 -12.99 -12.97
CA ALA A 139 -10.45 -11.66 -12.38
C ALA A 139 -9.18 -11.43 -11.54
N THR A 140 -8.47 -10.34 -11.82
CA THR A 140 -7.19 -9.98 -11.20
C THR A 140 -7.14 -8.49 -10.94
N VAL A 141 -6.52 -8.11 -9.82
CA VAL A 141 -6.24 -6.72 -9.45
C VAL A 141 -4.74 -6.49 -9.57
N ALA A 142 -4.35 -5.40 -10.25
CA ALA A 142 -2.96 -5.00 -10.39
C ALA A 142 -2.80 -3.48 -10.35
N PRO A 143 -1.69 -2.95 -9.83
CA PRO A 143 -1.45 -1.51 -9.82
C PRO A 143 -1.07 -1.01 -11.22
N VAL A 144 -1.49 0.21 -11.53
CA VAL A 144 -1.11 0.95 -12.72
C VAL A 144 0.11 1.80 -12.38
N GLY A 145 1.28 1.18 -12.39
CA GLY A 145 2.55 1.80 -12.02
C GLY A 145 3.03 1.43 -10.61
N PRO A 146 4.09 2.10 -10.12
CA PRO A 146 4.67 1.80 -8.82
C PRO A 146 3.80 2.32 -7.67
N LEU A 147 3.80 1.60 -6.55
CA LEU A 147 3.06 1.95 -5.34
C LEU A 147 3.88 2.91 -4.46
N LEU A 148 4.05 4.17 -4.88
CA LEU A 148 4.89 5.12 -4.13
C LEU A 148 4.09 5.88 -3.07
N THR A 149 4.61 5.94 -1.85
CA THR A 149 4.03 6.75 -0.77
C THR A 149 3.98 8.24 -1.19
N GLY A 150 2.86 8.91 -0.91
CA GLY A 150 2.59 10.31 -1.25
C GLY A 150 2.13 10.55 -2.69
N SER A 151 1.95 9.49 -3.47
CA SER A 151 1.41 9.57 -4.84
C SER A 151 -0.03 9.06 -4.93
N ASP A 152 -0.75 9.52 -5.95
CA ASP A 152 -2.07 9.00 -6.31
C ASP A 152 -1.88 7.71 -7.12
N VAL A 153 -2.43 6.62 -6.60
CA VAL A 153 -2.22 5.27 -7.15
C VAL A 153 -3.52 4.75 -7.73
N LYS A 154 -3.41 4.08 -8.88
CA LYS A 154 -4.54 3.43 -9.55
C LYS A 154 -4.40 1.92 -9.51
N LEU A 155 -5.45 1.22 -9.10
CA LEU A 155 -5.56 -0.23 -9.17
C LEU A 155 -6.52 -0.59 -10.30
N ARG A 156 -6.12 -1.49 -11.20
CA ARG A 156 -6.93 -1.94 -12.32
C ARG A 156 -7.40 -3.37 -12.11
N CYS A 157 -8.67 -3.61 -12.38
CA CYS A 157 -9.26 -4.94 -12.47
C CYS A 157 -9.27 -5.41 -13.93
N ALA A 158 -8.79 -6.63 -14.16
CA ALA A 158 -8.82 -7.28 -15.47
C ALA A 158 -9.43 -8.68 -15.35
N ALA A 159 -10.21 -9.09 -16.34
CA ALA A 159 -10.80 -10.42 -16.43
C ALA A 159 -10.96 -10.82 -17.91
N SER A 160 -11.21 -12.10 -18.16
CA SER A 160 -11.43 -12.66 -19.49
C SER A 160 -12.91 -13.03 -19.67
N SER A 161 -13.52 -12.49 -20.73
CA SER A 161 -14.85 -12.87 -21.19
C SER A 161 -14.87 -14.33 -21.67
N LEU A 162 -15.97 -15.02 -21.39
CA LEU A 162 -16.30 -16.32 -21.97
C LEU A 162 -17.58 -16.26 -22.82
N SER A 163 -18.19 -15.09 -22.92
CA SER A 163 -19.40 -14.87 -23.68
C SER A 163 -19.14 -15.02 -25.18
N LEU A 164 -20.16 -15.44 -25.92
CA LEU A 164 -20.08 -15.67 -27.36
C LEU A 164 -21.23 -14.95 -28.07
N PRO A 165 -21.04 -14.49 -29.32
CA PRO A 165 -19.79 -14.50 -30.09
C PRO A 165 -18.79 -13.46 -29.55
N ARG A 166 -17.47 -13.68 -29.72
CA ARG A 166 -16.42 -12.90 -29.02
C ARG A 166 -16.40 -11.40 -29.36
N ASP A 167 -17.03 -11.02 -30.47
CA ASP A 167 -17.17 -9.68 -31.00
C ASP A 167 -18.49 -9.00 -30.60
N HIS A 168 -19.20 -9.56 -29.62
CA HIS A 168 -20.41 -8.96 -29.05
C HIS A 168 -20.13 -7.58 -28.43
N ASN A 169 -21.13 -6.71 -28.41
CA ASN A 169 -20.99 -5.34 -27.91
C ASN A 169 -21.45 -5.17 -26.44
N GLN A 170 -21.14 -6.16 -25.59
CA GLN A 170 -21.56 -6.13 -24.17
C GLN A 170 -20.43 -5.57 -23.30
N PRO A 171 -20.66 -4.47 -22.58
CA PRO A 171 -19.63 -3.86 -21.77
C PRO A 171 -19.39 -4.64 -20.48
N MET A 172 -18.12 -4.73 -20.09
CA MET A 172 -17.73 -5.29 -18.80
C MET A 172 -18.11 -4.34 -17.66
N ARG A 173 -18.73 -4.88 -16.61
CA ARG A 173 -19.04 -4.21 -15.35
C ARG A 173 -18.14 -4.74 -14.24
N TYR A 174 -17.88 -3.89 -13.25
CA TYR A 174 -16.91 -4.16 -12.18
C TYR A 174 -17.51 -3.88 -10.81
N ARG A 175 -17.20 -4.74 -9.84
CA ARG A 175 -17.43 -4.53 -8.40
C ARG A 175 -16.10 -4.64 -7.68
N TRP A 176 -15.84 -3.67 -6.81
CA TRP A 176 -14.61 -3.60 -6.02
C TRP A 176 -14.89 -3.92 -4.57
N PHE A 177 -13.93 -4.58 -3.92
CA PHE A 177 -14.04 -5.00 -2.54
C PHE A 177 -12.75 -4.65 -1.80
N GLU A 178 -12.90 -4.16 -0.58
CA GLU A 178 -11.82 -3.96 0.38
C GLU A 178 -12.03 -4.89 1.58
N ALA A 179 -10.97 -5.53 2.04
CA ALA A 179 -11.05 -6.35 3.25
C ALA A 179 -11.08 -5.46 4.50
N LEU A 180 -11.96 -5.78 5.43
CA LEU A 180 -11.99 -5.13 6.74
C LEU A 180 -10.82 -5.61 7.60
N PRO A 181 -10.27 -4.73 8.47
CA PRO A 181 -9.22 -5.10 9.41
C PRO A 181 -9.66 -6.28 10.27
N ASN A 182 -8.97 -7.41 10.16
CA ASN A 182 -9.39 -8.65 10.81
C ASN A 182 -8.80 -8.73 12.22
N HIS A 183 -9.61 -8.53 13.26
CA HIS A 183 -9.17 -8.55 14.66
C HIS A 183 -9.13 -9.96 15.31
N GLY A 184 -9.38 -11.05 14.58
CA GLY A 184 -9.28 -12.38 15.19
C GLY A 184 -9.50 -13.59 14.28
N ARG A 185 -8.55 -14.54 14.38
CA ARG A 185 -8.67 -16.00 14.26
C ARG A 185 -9.81 -16.54 13.38
N ASN A 186 -9.73 -16.33 12.07
CA ASN A 186 -10.10 -17.28 11.03
C ASN A 186 -9.63 -16.72 9.68
N SER A 187 -9.03 -17.56 8.84
CA SER A 187 -8.28 -17.22 7.62
C SER A 187 -9.12 -16.68 6.45
N SER A 188 -10.32 -16.16 6.71
CA SER A 188 -11.24 -15.59 5.72
C SER A 188 -11.38 -14.08 5.91
N PHE A 189 -11.10 -13.31 4.86
CA PHE A 189 -11.34 -11.86 4.84
C PHE A 189 -12.84 -11.57 4.87
N LEU A 190 -13.26 -10.66 5.75
CA LEU A 190 -14.57 -10.01 5.65
C LEU A 190 -14.47 -8.87 4.64
N TRP A 191 -15.30 -8.90 3.60
CA TRP A 191 -15.22 -7.95 2.49
C TRP A 191 -16.31 -6.89 2.59
N ARG A 192 -15.92 -5.63 2.37
CA ARG A 192 -16.81 -4.49 2.16
C ARG A 192 -16.79 -4.14 0.68
N GLU A 193 -17.97 -4.02 0.06
CA GLU A 193 -18.09 -3.55 -1.32
C GLU A 193 -17.88 -2.04 -1.38
N LEU A 194 -17.03 -1.60 -2.31
CA LEU A 194 -16.79 -0.17 -2.56
C LEU A 194 -17.86 0.31 -3.54
N MET A 195 -18.70 1.23 -3.10
CA MET A 195 -19.82 1.71 -3.88
C MET A 195 -19.43 2.91 -4.77
N PRO A 196 -19.98 3.00 -5.98
CA PRO A 196 -20.01 4.22 -6.78
C PRO A 196 -20.47 5.45 -5.98
N LYS A 197 -19.69 6.54 -5.98
CA LYS A 197 -20.04 7.78 -5.27
C LYS A 197 -21.38 8.38 -5.71
N GLU A 198 -21.80 8.18 -6.97
CA GLU A 198 -23.10 8.64 -7.46
C GLU A 198 -24.28 8.01 -6.71
N LYS A 199 -24.10 6.81 -6.15
CA LYS A 199 -25.16 6.07 -5.44
C LYS A 199 -25.25 6.42 -3.95
N GLU A 200 -24.22 7.04 -3.37
CA GLU A 200 -24.28 7.59 -2.02
C GLU A 200 -25.11 8.88 -1.98
N ARG A 201 -25.02 9.72 -3.02
CA ARG A 201 -25.80 10.97 -3.11
C ARG A 201 -27.32 10.73 -3.28
N SER A 202 -27.76 9.51 -3.59
CA SER A 202 -29.19 9.16 -3.68
C SER A 202 -29.77 8.57 -2.39
N ILE A 203 -29.00 8.50 -1.31
CA ILE A 203 -29.47 8.10 0.03
C ILE A 203 -29.45 9.32 0.94
N ASP A 204 -29.92 10.46 0.45
CA ASP A 204 -30.42 11.53 1.32
C ASP A 204 -31.92 11.29 1.49
N LEU A 205 -32.30 10.89 2.71
CA LEU A 205 -33.68 10.72 3.15
C LEU A 205 -34.38 12.09 3.19
N ASP A 206 -34.96 12.51 2.07
CA ASP A 206 -36.03 13.50 2.07
C ASP A 206 -37.36 12.80 2.43
N ASP A 207 -37.62 12.63 3.72
CA ASP A 207 -38.99 12.55 4.25
C ASP A 207 -39.14 13.51 5.43
N PRO A 208 -39.61 14.76 5.21
CA PRO A 208 -39.95 15.67 6.27
C PRO A 208 -41.41 15.47 6.66
N SER A 209 -41.74 14.34 7.30
CA SER A 209 -43.01 14.22 7.99
C SER A 209 -42.99 13.17 9.11
N LEU A 210 -42.48 13.55 10.28
CA LEU A 210 -43.05 13.20 11.60
C LEU A 210 -42.25 13.91 12.69
N GLY A 211 -42.84 14.98 13.21
CA GLY A 211 -42.32 15.70 14.35
C GLY A 211 -42.61 15.00 15.67
N ASN A 212 -41.71 15.33 16.62
CA ASN A 212 -41.91 15.45 18.06
C ASN A 212 -41.63 14.22 18.93
N GLY A 213 -40.58 14.35 19.74
CA GLY A 213 -40.25 13.48 20.87
C GLY A 213 -38.94 13.91 21.51
N ASN A 214 -39.04 14.78 22.52
CA ASN A 214 -37.92 15.14 23.40
C ASN A 214 -37.35 13.89 24.08
N ASP A 215 -36.03 13.71 24.08
CA ASP A 215 -35.35 13.36 25.33
C ASP A 215 -33.87 13.77 25.32
N SER A 216 -33.44 14.24 26.47
CA SER A 216 -32.10 14.73 26.80
C SER A 216 -31.30 13.60 27.44
N GLY A 217 -30.13 13.27 26.88
CA GLY A 217 -29.24 12.25 27.44
C GLY A 217 -27.81 12.38 26.94
N SER A 218 -26.90 12.53 27.89
CA SER A 218 -25.49 12.86 27.79
C SER A 218 -24.58 11.81 27.15
N GLY A 219 -23.62 12.29 26.34
CA GLY A 219 -22.19 11.97 26.44
C GLY A 219 -21.69 10.62 25.92
N GLU A 220 -20.94 10.66 24.82
CA GLU A 220 -19.56 10.15 24.71
C GLU A 220 -19.00 10.53 23.33
N THR A 221 -17.93 11.32 23.32
CA THR A 221 -17.24 11.73 22.10
C THR A 221 -16.17 10.68 21.81
N GLU A 222 -16.45 9.76 20.90
CA GLU A 222 -15.45 8.88 20.28
C GLU A 222 -15.05 9.50 18.93
N PRO A 223 -13.75 9.53 18.56
CA PRO A 223 -13.32 10.18 17.34
C PRO A 223 -13.76 9.36 16.12
N GLU A 224 -14.53 10.01 15.25
CA GLU A 224 -14.86 9.55 13.89
C GLU A 224 -13.57 9.12 13.16
N PRO A 225 -13.50 7.93 12.55
CA PRO A 225 -12.42 7.63 11.62
C PRO A 225 -12.65 8.48 10.37
N GLU A 226 -11.72 9.40 10.10
CA GLU A 226 -11.71 10.25 8.92
C GLU A 226 -11.96 9.41 7.66
N ALA A 227 -13.11 9.63 7.02
CA ALA A 227 -13.46 9.00 5.76
C ALA A 227 -12.47 9.46 4.68
N MET A 228 -11.79 8.49 4.05
CA MET A 228 -10.86 8.77 2.95
C MET A 228 -11.58 9.51 1.81
N THR A 229 -11.04 10.66 1.44
CA THR A 229 -11.45 11.48 0.31
C THR A 229 -11.15 10.79 -1.03
N GLY A 230 -12.16 10.13 -1.58
CA GLY A 230 -12.62 10.25 -2.97
C GLY A 230 -11.84 9.74 -4.19
N GLY A 231 -12.50 8.88 -4.96
CA GLY A 231 -12.35 8.73 -6.41
C GLY A 231 -13.73 8.67 -7.09
N ASP A 232 -13.80 9.03 -8.37
CA ASP A 232 -15.00 8.94 -9.22
C ASP A 232 -15.21 7.48 -9.64
N PHE A 233 -16.29 6.86 -9.16
CA PHE A 233 -16.54 5.44 -9.33
C PHE A 233 -17.90 5.26 -9.98
N GLY A 234 -17.94 4.90 -11.26
CA GLY A 234 -19.10 4.29 -11.92
C GLY A 234 -18.96 2.78 -11.98
N SER A 235 -20.06 2.02 -12.08
CA SER A 235 -20.05 0.54 -12.18
C SER A 235 -19.31 -0.01 -13.42
N LEU A 236 -18.98 0.85 -14.38
CA LEU A 236 -18.18 0.54 -15.58
C LEU A 236 -16.67 0.78 -15.38
N ASN A 237 -16.26 1.39 -14.25
CA ASN A 237 -14.87 1.76 -14.03
C ASN A 237 -14.06 0.53 -13.61
N ASN A 238 -13.19 0.08 -14.52
CA ASN A 238 -12.23 -0.99 -14.26
C ASN A 238 -11.03 -0.56 -13.40
N VAL A 239 -11.03 0.68 -12.88
CA VAL A 239 -9.94 1.26 -12.10
C VAL A 239 -10.47 1.85 -10.80
N VAL A 240 -9.78 1.57 -9.69
CA VAL A 240 -9.93 2.23 -8.39
C VAL A 240 -8.75 3.19 -8.18
N GLU A 241 -9.01 4.42 -7.72
CA GLU A 241 -7.98 5.41 -7.40
C GLU A 241 -7.87 5.61 -5.89
N LEU A 242 -6.64 5.61 -5.40
CA LEU A 242 -6.27 5.83 -4.01
C LEU A 242 -5.44 7.12 -3.95
N ALA A 243 -6.02 8.16 -3.37
CA ALA A 243 -5.36 9.44 -3.24
C ALA A 243 -4.28 9.39 -2.16
N SER A 244 -3.11 9.97 -2.44
CA SER A 244 -2.01 10.18 -1.49
C SER A 244 -1.70 8.93 -0.63
N LEU A 245 -1.21 7.86 -1.26
CA LEU A 245 -0.90 6.60 -0.59
C LEU A 245 -0.01 6.80 0.65
N ASP A 246 -0.44 6.34 1.83
CA ASP A 246 0.36 6.46 3.06
C ASP A 246 1.10 5.17 3.40
N ARG A 247 2.12 5.26 4.27
CA ARG A 247 2.79 4.07 4.82
C ARG A 247 1.83 3.20 5.64
N SER A 248 0.82 3.78 6.28
CA SER A 248 -0.21 3.06 7.03
C SER A 248 -1.13 2.22 6.17
N ASP A 249 -1.18 2.47 4.85
CA ASP A 249 -1.96 1.66 3.91
C ASP A 249 -1.32 0.27 3.64
N ASP A 250 -0.10 0.02 4.16
CA ASP A 250 0.54 -1.29 4.07
C ASP A 250 -0.35 -2.39 4.67
N GLY A 251 -0.63 -3.41 3.88
CA GLY A 251 -1.45 -4.54 4.30
C GLY A 251 -2.95 -4.38 4.03
N ARG A 252 -3.43 -3.23 3.53
CA ARG A 252 -4.79 -3.13 2.98
C ARG A 252 -4.96 -4.10 1.82
N VAL A 253 -6.15 -4.70 1.70
CA VAL A 253 -6.39 -5.80 0.75
C VAL A 253 -7.58 -5.50 -0.13
N PHE A 254 -7.40 -5.64 -1.44
CA PHE A 254 -8.40 -5.37 -2.46
C PHE A 254 -8.72 -6.62 -3.28
N ALA A 255 -9.95 -6.72 -3.74
CA ALA A 255 -10.37 -7.72 -4.72
C ALA A 255 -11.41 -7.12 -5.67
N CYS A 256 -11.61 -7.73 -6.83
CA CYS A 256 -12.65 -7.35 -7.76
C CYS A 256 -13.47 -8.55 -8.24
N SER A 257 -14.69 -8.28 -8.70
CA SER A 257 -15.53 -9.21 -9.45
C SER A 257 -16.07 -8.49 -10.69
N THR A 258 -16.36 -9.24 -11.73
CA THR A 258 -16.69 -8.69 -13.05
C THR A 258 -17.88 -9.40 -13.68
N SER A 259 -18.65 -8.70 -14.51
CA SER A 259 -19.85 -9.23 -15.16
C SER A 259 -20.09 -8.57 -16.50
N GLU A 260 -20.56 -9.31 -17.51
CA GLU A 260 -20.96 -8.77 -18.81
C GLU A 260 -22.48 -8.58 -18.93
N GLY A 261 -23.23 -8.80 -17.85
CA GLY A 261 -24.68 -8.67 -17.82
C GLY A 261 -25.36 -9.82 -17.08
N LEU A 262 -26.70 -9.77 -17.09
CA LEU A 262 -27.60 -10.79 -16.55
C LEU A 262 -27.30 -11.23 -15.10
N ASP A 263 -26.67 -10.36 -14.30
CA ASP A 263 -26.18 -10.64 -12.95
C ASP A 263 -25.30 -11.90 -12.83
N LEU A 264 -24.60 -12.25 -13.93
CA LEU A 264 -23.60 -13.30 -13.94
C LEU A 264 -22.24 -12.72 -13.58
N TRP A 265 -21.90 -12.80 -12.30
CA TRP A 265 -20.65 -12.28 -11.74
C TRP A 265 -19.58 -13.36 -11.64
N SER A 266 -18.35 -13.01 -11.98
CA SER A 266 -17.19 -13.84 -11.73
C SER A 266 -17.01 -14.08 -10.23
N THR A 267 -16.33 -15.15 -9.85
CA THR A 267 -15.79 -15.26 -8.49
C THR A 267 -14.90 -14.06 -8.19
N LYS A 268 -14.83 -13.66 -6.91
CA LYS A 268 -13.89 -12.61 -6.49
C LYS A 268 -12.46 -13.00 -6.89
N SER A 269 -11.69 -12.00 -7.32
CA SER A 269 -10.27 -12.16 -7.61
C SER A 269 -9.52 -12.65 -6.37
N LEU A 270 -8.30 -13.13 -6.59
CA LEU A 270 -7.36 -13.33 -5.48
C LEU A 270 -7.13 -11.99 -4.75
N PRO A 271 -6.89 -12.03 -3.43
CA PRO A 271 -6.65 -10.82 -2.65
C PRO A 271 -5.35 -10.14 -3.08
N PHE A 272 -5.43 -8.86 -3.44
CA PHE A 272 -4.28 -8.01 -3.74
C PHE A 272 -3.92 -7.19 -2.50
N VAL A 273 -2.73 -7.43 -1.94
CA VAL A 273 -2.25 -6.74 -0.75
C VAL A 273 -1.43 -5.53 -1.16
N LEU A 274 -1.82 -4.33 -0.72
CA LEU A 274 -1.04 -3.12 -0.90
C LEU A 274 0.28 -3.22 -0.14
N ARG A 275 1.36 -2.93 -0.86
CA ARG A 275 2.72 -2.82 -0.32
C ARG A 275 3.33 -1.51 -0.82
N PRO A 276 3.04 -0.37 -0.17
CA PRO A 276 3.64 0.91 -0.51
C PRO A 276 5.17 0.84 -0.41
N GLU A 277 5.86 1.52 -1.32
CA GLU A 277 7.30 1.73 -1.34
C GLU A 277 7.61 3.22 -1.17
N TRP A 278 8.74 3.55 -0.55
CA TRP A 278 9.06 4.92 -0.22
C TRP A 278 10.55 5.23 -0.34
N LYS A 279 10.86 6.51 -0.56
CA LYS A 279 12.21 7.03 -0.36
C LYS A 279 12.55 7.00 1.14
N PRO A 280 13.70 6.47 1.55
CA PRO A 280 14.08 6.41 2.95
C PRO A 280 14.26 7.81 3.53
N THR A 281 13.88 8.00 4.79
CA THR A 281 14.03 9.25 5.53
C THR A 281 14.94 9.06 6.75
N PRO A 282 15.46 10.12 7.38
CA PRO A 282 16.30 9.97 8.58
C PRO A 282 15.61 9.25 9.74
N SER A 283 14.28 9.30 9.83
CA SER A 283 13.48 8.56 10.81
C SER A 283 13.50 7.04 10.61
N ASP A 284 13.84 6.59 9.40
CA ASP A 284 13.96 5.17 9.07
C ASP A 284 15.34 4.61 9.47
N MET A 285 16.27 5.47 9.88
CA MET A 285 17.64 5.11 10.21
C MET A 285 17.88 5.21 11.72
N THR A 286 18.68 4.28 12.24
CA THR A 286 19.12 4.27 13.64
C THR A 286 20.57 3.79 13.74
N PHE A 287 21.31 4.33 14.71
CA PHE A 287 22.62 3.80 15.06
C PHE A 287 22.50 2.79 16.19
N THR A 288 23.34 1.75 16.13
CA THR A 288 23.51 0.78 17.20
C THR A 288 25.00 0.77 17.62
N PRO A 289 25.32 1.23 18.85
CA PRO A 289 24.42 1.83 19.84
C PRO A 289 23.88 3.21 19.39
N ALA A 290 22.76 3.66 19.97
CA ALA A 290 22.07 4.89 19.59
C ALA A 290 22.84 6.15 20.02
N ILE A 291 23.84 6.53 19.22
CA ILE A 291 24.77 7.63 19.49
C ILE A 291 24.91 8.53 18.26
N SER A 292 25.00 9.84 18.47
CA SER A 292 25.28 10.84 17.41
C SER A 292 26.70 11.39 17.46
N SER A 293 27.43 11.13 18.54
CA SER A 293 28.83 11.51 18.72
C SER A 293 29.59 10.50 19.58
N VAL A 294 30.86 10.26 19.25
CA VAL A 294 31.77 9.40 20.01
C VAL A 294 33.05 10.16 20.34
N THR A 295 33.49 10.06 21.59
CA THR A 295 34.80 10.57 22.01
C THR A 295 35.70 9.41 22.37
N LEU A 296 36.84 9.28 21.70
CA LEU A 296 37.82 8.23 21.95
C LEU A 296 39.17 8.83 22.35
N THR A 297 39.88 8.20 23.27
CA THR A 297 41.28 8.52 23.51
C THR A 297 42.13 8.03 22.34
N SER A 298 43.23 8.71 22.02
CA SER A 298 44.19 8.28 21.01
C SER A 298 44.60 6.81 21.22
N GLY A 299 44.45 5.98 20.18
CA GLY A 299 44.65 4.52 20.21
C GLY A 299 43.38 3.71 20.55
N GLY A 300 42.25 4.37 20.84
CA GLY A 300 40.96 3.73 21.11
C GLY A 300 40.31 3.10 19.87
N THR A 301 39.27 2.28 20.12
CA THR A 301 38.51 1.57 19.08
C THR A 301 37.01 1.69 19.35
N THR A 302 36.20 1.82 18.31
CA THR A 302 34.73 1.78 18.40
C THR A 302 34.14 1.13 17.16
N GLU A 303 32.92 0.62 17.31
CA GLU A 303 32.12 0.01 16.25
C GLU A 303 30.72 0.59 16.33
N VAL A 304 30.20 1.07 15.19
CA VAL A 304 28.88 1.66 15.08
C VAL A 304 28.18 1.06 13.88
N THR A 305 27.04 0.42 14.10
CA THR A 305 26.22 -0.15 13.04
C THR A 305 25.08 0.82 12.70
N CYS A 306 24.80 0.96 11.41
CA CYS A 306 23.74 1.80 10.89
C CYS A 306 22.63 0.91 10.34
N VAL A 307 21.47 0.94 11.00
CA VAL A 307 20.30 0.14 10.63
C VAL A 307 19.30 1.04 9.93
N ALA A 308 18.88 0.67 8.72
CA ALA A 308 17.91 1.42 7.92
C ALA A 308 16.69 0.55 7.58
N ASN A 309 15.51 0.94 8.08
CA ASN A 309 14.25 0.27 7.79
C ASN A 309 13.60 0.84 6.53
N CYS A 310 14.01 0.34 5.37
CA CYS A 310 13.56 0.83 4.07
C CYS A 310 12.67 -0.18 3.34
N ARG A 311 11.80 0.34 2.48
CA ARG A 311 11.10 -0.46 1.47
C ARG A 311 11.15 0.22 0.09
N PRO A 312 11.79 -0.40 -0.92
CA PRO A 312 12.58 -1.64 -0.88
C PRO A 312 13.79 -1.55 0.06
N LEU A 313 14.39 -2.70 0.39
CA LEU A 313 15.55 -2.81 1.28
C LEU A 313 16.69 -1.88 0.80
N CYS A 314 17.26 -1.12 1.73
CA CYS A 314 18.34 -0.17 1.42
C CYS A 314 19.71 -0.87 1.34
N SER A 315 20.56 -0.33 0.48
CA SER A 315 22.02 -0.47 0.60
C SER A 315 22.56 0.59 1.57
N VAL A 316 23.54 0.22 2.39
CA VAL A 316 24.14 1.10 3.40
C VAL A 316 25.62 1.29 3.11
N VAL A 317 26.07 2.54 3.11
CA VAL A 317 27.47 2.91 2.85
C VAL A 317 27.93 3.93 3.88
N TRP A 318 29.10 3.71 4.46
CA TRP A 318 29.75 4.67 5.34
C TRP A 318 30.74 5.54 4.58
N GLN A 319 30.75 6.83 4.88
CA GLN A 319 31.62 7.80 4.26
C GLN A 319 32.25 8.71 5.33
N LYS A 320 33.50 9.14 5.12
CA LYS A 320 34.10 10.23 5.90
C LYS A 320 33.90 11.54 5.18
N VAL A 321 33.37 12.54 5.87
CA VAL A 321 33.11 13.88 5.32
C VAL A 321 34.28 14.79 5.66
N SER A 322 34.78 15.49 4.63
CA SER A 322 35.81 16.52 4.77
C SER A 322 35.21 17.90 5.07
N SER A 323 36.05 18.88 5.40
CA SER A 323 35.60 20.27 5.66
C SER A 323 34.85 20.91 4.48
N ASP A 324 35.17 20.49 3.25
CA ASP A 324 34.59 21.01 2.01
C ASP A 324 33.36 20.19 1.57
N ASP A 325 32.76 19.43 2.49
CA ASP A 325 31.62 18.51 2.27
C ASP A 325 31.86 17.41 1.23
N ARG A 326 33.12 17.20 0.82
CA ARG A 326 33.49 16.02 0.01
C ARG A 326 33.49 14.80 0.90
N ALA A 327 32.86 13.73 0.42
CA ALA A 327 32.74 12.46 1.13
C ALA A 327 33.58 11.37 0.45
N VAL A 328 34.32 10.60 1.24
CA VAL A 328 35.08 9.43 0.77
C VAL A 328 34.46 8.18 1.36
N THR A 329 34.08 7.23 0.51
CA THR A 329 33.54 5.93 0.95
C THR A 329 34.58 5.16 1.75
N LEU A 330 34.17 4.71 2.94
CA LEU A 330 34.99 3.91 3.86
C LEU A 330 34.66 2.43 3.73
N THR A 331 33.37 2.09 3.75
CA THR A 331 32.89 0.72 3.64
C THR A 331 31.46 0.70 3.08
N GLU A 332 31.13 -0.38 2.40
CA GLU A 332 29.78 -0.69 1.87
C GLU A 332 29.03 -1.67 2.79
N THR A 333 29.52 -1.85 4.01
CA THR A 333 28.85 -2.60 5.08
C THR A 333 27.99 -1.68 5.93
N ASP A 334 27.01 -2.24 6.64
CA ASP A 334 26.19 -1.51 7.61
C ASP A 334 26.99 -1.01 8.83
N THR A 335 28.14 -1.63 9.09
CA THR A 335 28.94 -1.41 10.30
C THR A 335 30.25 -0.68 10.00
N LEU A 336 30.49 0.40 10.74
CA LEU A 336 31.74 1.16 10.73
C LEU A 336 32.61 0.73 11.91
N SER A 337 33.77 0.15 11.61
CA SER A 337 34.80 -0.18 12.59
C SER A 337 35.95 0.83 12.54
N LEU A 338 36.19 1.52 13.65
CA LEU A 338 37.28 2.48 13.80
C LEU A 338 38.28 1.93 14.81
N VAL A 339 39.44 1.47 14.35
CA VAL A 339 40.45 0.81 15.19
C VAL A 339 41.67 1.70 15.38
N LYS A 340 42.17 1.80 16.61
CA LYS A 340 43.38 2.57 16.98
C LYS A 340 43.36 3.99 16.41
N VAL A 341 42.30 4.74 16.70
CA VAL A 341 42.08 6.09 16.13
C VAL A 341 43.10 7.11 16.64
N GLY A 342 43.52 8.04 15.78
CA GLY A 342 44.34 9.20 16.14
C GLY A 342 43.68 10.51 15.70
N ARG A 343 44.33 11.65 15.94
CA ARG A 343 43.79 12.99 15.60
C ARG A 343 43.41 13.16 14.13
N GLN A 344 44.04 12.43 13.21
CA GLN A 344 43.73 12.49 11.77
C GLN A 344 42.39 11.84 11.42
N GLN A 345 41.92 10.88 12.24
CA GLN A 345 40.63 10.23 12.07
C GLN A 345 39.47 11.07 12.62
N GLN A 346 39.74 12.08 13.44
CA GLN A 346 38.73 13.03 13.93
C GLN A 346 37.95 13.65 12.76
N GLY A 347 36.64 13.85 12.96
CA GLY A 347 35.76 14.44 11.96
C GLY A 347 34.37 13.81 11.94
N THR A 348 33.63 14.13 10.88
CA THR A 348 32.25 13.67 10.70
C THR A 348 32.20 12.47 9.76
N TYR A 349 31.51 11.43 10.21
CA TYR A 349 31.23 10.22 9.46
C TYR A 349 29.76 10.23 9.07
N ARG A 350 29.44 9.76 7.87
CA ARG A 350 28.09 9.75 7.31
C ARG A 350 27.72 8.33 6.92
N CYS A 351 26.64 7.82 7.49
CA CYS A 351 25.99 6.62 6.99
C CYS A 351 24.96 7.05 5.95
N VAL A 352 25.04 6.52 4.73
CA VAL A 352 24.10 6.78 3.63
C VAL A 352 23.29 5.51 3.40
N ALA A 353 21.97 5.60 3.50
CA ALA A 353 21.03 4.54 3.13
C ALA A 353 20.38 4.90 1.79
N SER A 354 20.42 3.97 0.83
CA SER A 354 19.92 4.19 -0.53
C SER A 354 19.06 3.04 -1.01
N ASN A 355 17.90 3.37 -1.59
CA ASN A 355 17.03 2.45 -2.33
C ASN A 355 16.71 3.01 -3.73
N PRO A 356 15.95 2.29 -4.59
CA PRO A 356 15.61 2.77 -5.93
C PRO A 356 14.87 4.12 -5.98
N HIS A 357 14.22 4.51 -4.88
CA HIS A 357 13.42 5.74 -4.79
C HIS A 357 14.20 6.93 -4.24
N GLY A 358 15.43 6.70 -3.78
CA GLY A 358 16.37 7.73 -3.39
C GLY A 358 17.26 7.34 -2.20
N ASN A 359 17.90 8.34 -1.63
CA ASN A 359 18.81 8.16 -0.50
C ASN A 359 18.54 9.15 0.63
N THR A 360 19.05 8.81 1.79
CA THR A 360 19.07 9.63 3.01
C THR A 360 20.34 9.30 3.79
N PHE A 361 20.68 10.12 4.79
CA PHE A 361 21.87 9.90 5.59
C PHE A 361 21.72 10.34 7.05
N MET A 362 22.55 9.74 7.91
CA MET A 362 22.79 10.18 9.29
C MET A 362 24.27 10.47 9.50
N THR A 363 24.58 11.40 10.39
CA THR A 363 25.95 11.81 10.70
C THR A 363 26.36 11.40 12.11
N LEU A 364 27.60 10.93 12.25
CA LEU A 364 28.27 10.58 13.50
C LEU A 364 29.51 11.47 13.66
N SER A 365 29.63 12.18 14.79
CA SER A 365 30.79 13.03 15.07
C SER A 365 31.82 12.30 15.92
N LEU A 366 33.03 12.09 15.39
CA LEU A 366 34.15 11.49 16.15
C LEU A 366 35.07 12.57 16.68
N THR A 367 35.28 12.59 18.00
CA THR A 367 36.28 13.42 18.68
C THR A 367 37.40 12.54 19.23
N VAL A 368 38.66 12.93 19.03
CA VAL A 368 39.82 12.19 19.58
C VAL A 368 40.49 13.02 20.66
N ALA A 369 40.49 12.51 21.89
CA ALA A 369 41.17 13.11 23.03
C ALA A 369 42.60 12.56 23.14
N ASP A 370 43.57 13.42 23.43
CA ASP A 370 44.91 12.95 23.77
C ASP A 370 44.94 12.37 25.20
N PRO A 371 45.80 11.38 25.48
CA PRO A 371 46.02 10.94 26.85
C PRO A 371 46.54 12.11 27.69
N PRO A 372 46.13 12.23 28.97
CA PRO A 372 46.63 13.27 29.85
C PRO A 372 48.16 13.12 30.00
N VAL A 373 48.90 14.15 29.58
CA VAL A 373 50.34 14.19 29.82
C VAL A 373 50.57 14.38 31.32
N PRO A 374 51.40 13.53 31.99
CA PRO A 374 51.77 13.81 33.36
C PRO A 374 52.52 15.15 33.39
N TRP A 375 52.17 16.02 34.35
CA TRP A 375 52.73 17.37 34.49
C TRP A 375 54.27 17.38 34.62
N PHE A 376 54.89 16.26 34.98
CA PHE A 376 56.34 16.07 34.99
C PHE A 376 56.98 15.84 33.61
N SER A 377 56.19 15.65 32.54
CA SER A 377 56.70 15.41 31.19
C SER A 377 57.05 16.70 30.44
N SER A 378 56.70 17.87 30.99
CA SER A 378 57.10 19.15 30.40
C SER A 378 58.56 19.42 30.72
N THR A 379 59.40 19.56 29.69
CA THR A 379 60.82 19.93 29.82
C THR A 379 60.99 21.18 30.68
N THR A 380 60.03 22.11 30.63
CA THR A 380 59.99 23.31 31.47
C THR A 380 59.88 22.99 32.96
N HIS A 381 59.02 22.03 33.35
CA HIS A 381 58.87 21.63 34.75
C HIS A 381 60.07 20.83 35.27
N VAL A 382 60.67 19.98 34.43
CA VAL A 382 61.91 19.26 34.77
C VAL A 382 63.05 20.24 35.01
N ILE A 383 63.21 21.25 34.15
CA ILE A 383 64.22 22.31 34.33
C ILE A 383 63.97 23.07 35.64
N ILE A 384 62.72 23.45 35.94
CA ILE A 384 62.39 24.15 37.19
C ILE A 384 62.76 23.30 38.41
N VAL A 385 62.39 22.01 38.44
CA VAL A 385 62.73 21.11 39.56
C VAL A 385 64.23 20.96 39.73
N VAL A 386 64.98 20.79 38.63
CA VAL A 386 66.45 20.70 38.65
C VAL A 386 67.08 22.01 39.15
N VAL A 387 66.62 23.16 38.66
CA VAL A 387 67.12 24.48 39.09
C VAL A 387 66.82 24.70 40.58
N VAL A 388 65.61 24.41 41.06
CA VAL A 388 65.25 24.55 42.47
C VAL A 388 66.11 23.63 43.35
N ALA A 389 66.30 22.36 42.95
CA ALA A 389 67.14 21.42 43.68
C ALA A 389 68.62 21.88 43.73
N THR A 390 69.17 22.37 42.62
CA THR A 390 70.56 22.85 42.56
C THR A 390 70.77 24.11 43.41
N VAL A 391 69.80 25.04 43.44
CA VAL A 391 69.85 26.23 44.30
C VAL A 391 69.77 25.85 45.77
N ILE A 392 68.88 24.92 46.14
CA ILE A 392 68.76 24.44 47.54
C ILE A 392 70.06 23.76 47.99
N LEU A 393 70.68 22.93 47.14
CA LEU A 393 71.95 22.30 47.45
C LEU A 393 73.07 23.34 47.59
N ALA A 394 73.13 24.36 46.73
CA ALA A 394 74.11 25.43 46.84
C ALA A 394 73.92 26.27 48.12
N LEU A 395 72.68 26.58 48.49
CA LEU A 395 72.34 27.27 49.74
C LEU A 395 72.63 26.41 50.97
N GLY A 396 72.39 25.10 50.89
CA GLY A 396 72.74 24.14 51.93
C GLY A 396 74.25 24.05 52.14
N MET A 397 75.02 23.92 51.06
CA MET A 397 76.48 23.86 51.10
C MET A 397 77.09 25.17 51.65
N THR A 398 76.58 26.32 51.22
CA THR A 398 77.02 27.63 51.76
C THR A 398 76.62 27.79 53.22
N GLY A 399 75.42 27.40 53.62
CA GLY A 399 74.98 27.38 55.01
C GLY A 399 75.87 26.49 55.91
N VAL A 400 76.21 25.29 55.45
CA VAL A 400 77.12 24.37 56.17
C VAL A 400 78.52 24.97 56.32
N THR A 401 79.07 25.60 55.27
CA THR A 401 80.38 26.27 55.39
C THR A 401 80.36 27.42 56.40
N LEU A 402 79.28 28.21 56.46
CA LEU A 402 79.14 29.29 57.45
C LEU A 402 79.02 28.75 58.89
N VAL A 403 78.32 27.63 59.10
CA VAL A 403 78.22 26.98 60.41
C VAL A 403 79.57 26.43 60.87
N ILE A 404 80.33 25.79 59.97
CA ILE A 404 81.68 25.26 60.27
C ILE A 404 82.65 26.40 60.64
N ILE A 405 82.59 27.54 59.92
CA ILE A 405 83.43 28.72 60.23
C ILE A 405 83.07 29.32 61.59
N LYS A 406 81.78 29.34 61.97
CA LYS A 406 81.31 29.89 63.25
C LYS A 406 81.60 28.96 64.44
N CYS A 407 81.63 27.64 64.20
CA CYS A 407 81.93 26.63 65.22
C CYS A 407 83.43 26.56 65.56
N ARG A 408 84.33 27.04 64.68
CA ARG A 408 85.79 27.04 64.92
C ARG A 408 86.30 28.19 65.81
N ARG A 409 85.42 29.07 66.34
CA ARG A 409 85.81 30.26 67.15
C ARG A 409 85.28 30.32 68.59
N ARG A 410 84.65 29.28 69.14
CA ARG A 410 84.27 29.25 70.58
C ARG A 410 84.86 28.02 71.30
N THR A 411 85.97 28.23 72.00
CA THR A 411 86.46 27.34 73.06
C THR A 411 86.24 28.02 74.41
N THR A 412 85.16 27.68 75.11
CA THR A 412 85.02 27.89 76.56
C THR A 412 84.28 26.68 77.16
N PRO A 413 84.83 26.00 78.19
CA PRO A 413 84.19 24.85 78.81
C PRO A 413 82.98 25.27 79.65
N ILE A 414 81.89 24.52 79.56
CA ILE A 414 80.67 24.72 80.34
C ILE A 414 80.81 23.95 81.65
N VAL A 415 80.77 24.68 82.77
CA VAL A 415 80.69 24.17 84.15
C VAL A 415 79.22 23.98 84.52
N TRP A 416 78.87 22.83 85.10
CA TRP A 416 77.53 22.56 85.64
C TRP A 416 77.45 22.91 87.14
N PRO A 417 76.44 23.66 87.59
CA PRO A 417 75.91 23.56 88.95
C PRO A 417 74.57 22.80 88.93
N GLY A 418 74.35 21.98 89.96
CA GLY A 418 73.26 21.01 90.03
C GLY A 418 71.97 21.47 90.74
N PHE A 419 71.00 20.54 90.68
CA PHE A 419 69.75 20.37 91.46
C PHE A 419 68.64 21.42 91.22
N THR A 420 67.36 21.05 90.99
CA THR A 420 66.49 20.22 91.86
C THR A 420 65.42 19.39 91.12
N ARG A 421 64.96 18.37 91.84
CA ARG A 421 63.93 17.37 91.58
C ARG A 421 62.53 17.86 92.02
N ASN A 422 61.51 17.65 91.19
CA ASN A 422 60.12 17.23 91.48
C ASN A 422 59.27 17.50 90.21
N SER A 423 58.83 16.49 89.45
CA SER A 423 57.70 15.58 89.70
C SER A 423 56.37 16.32 89.81
N ASP A 424 55.67 16.44 88.68
CA ASP A 424 54.24 16.18 88.58
C ASP A 424 53.98 15.51 87.24
N ALA A 425 53.11 14.52 87.27
CA ALA A 425 52.93 13.51 86.25
C ALA A 425 51.46 13.47 85.77
N VAL A 426 51.26 12.74 84.66
CA VAL A 426 50.01 12.02 84.29
C VAL A 426 48.94 12.88 83.57
N PRO A 427 48.13 12.34 82.63
CA PRO A 427 48.40 11.32 81.59
C PRO A 427 47.78 11.62 80.20
N LEU A 428 48.10 10.72 79.27
CA LEU A 428 47.44 10.47 77.98
C LEU A 428 46.02 9.92 78.13
N SER A 429 45.14 10.17 77.15
CA SER A 429 44.02 9.28 76.80
C SER A 429 43.56 9.51 75.34
N PRO A 430 42.93 8.49 74.71
CA PRO A 430 42.99 8.24 73.27
C PRO A 430 41.66 8.51 72.54
N LEU A 431 41.68 8.59 71.20
CA LEU A 431 40.51 8.33 70.34
C LEU A 431 41.00 7.54 69.12
N ASP A 432 40.78 6.24 69.04
CA ASP A 432 39.53 5.51 68.76
C ASP A 432 39.27 5.36 67.25
N THR A 433 39.06 4.10 66.88
CA THR A 433 38.86 3.62 65.52
C THR A 433 37.43 3.13 65.38
N ARG A 434 36.86 3.32 64.18
CA ARG A 434 35.79 2.54 63.53
C ARG A 434 34.33 3.07 63.68
N PRO A 435 33.38 2.60 62.83
CA PRO A 435 32.79 3.41 61.75
C PRO A 435 31.24 3.51 61.80
N SER A 436 30.59 4.33 60.96
CA SER A 436 29.18 4.09 60.55
C SER A 436 28.73 4.88 59.30
N PRO A 437 27.62 4.45 58.65
CA PRO A 437 27.23 4.78 57.27
C PRO A 437 26.00 5.72 57.16
N VAL A 438 25.81 6.38 56.01
CA VAL A 438 24.54 6.99 55.54
C VAL A 438 24.65 7.11 53.99
N SER A 439 24.08 6.21 53.18
CA SER A 439 22.72 6.13 52.64
C SER A 439 22.29 7.28 51.70
N TYR A 440 22.11 6.91 50.42
CA TYR A 440 21.17 7.36 49.38
C TYR A 440 20.45 8.72 49.52
N CYS A 441 20.59 9.53 48.46
CA CYS A 441 19.48 9.92 47.58
C CYS A 441 19.95 9.76 46.12
#